data_AF-A0A2P2I2I2-F1
#
_entry.id   AF-A0A2P2I2I2-F1
#
_cell.length_a   1.000
_cell.length_b   1.000
_cell.length_c   1.000
_cell.angle_alpha   90.00
_cell.angle_beta   90.00
_cell.angle_gamma   90.00
#
_symmetry.space_group_name_H-M   'P 1'
#
loop_
_entity.id
_entity.type
_entity.pdbx_description
1 polymer ?
#
loop_
_entity_poly.entity_id
_entity_poly.type
_entity_poly.pdbx_seq_one_letter_code
_entity_poly.pdbx_strand_id
1 'polypeptide(L)'
;LRYMDRYVTITQGEVFYMTESLAQLEGLERGPAGNTSLAAAFSIAQEMDKNQIIVVQETEYTGAGKHIQPQLSFARKNGIDIHFGDPKDEVPGKSIILPEHPSMIKAVDLDMSKIRRSYVKNMIAKKGGKFGDKDLFTAEELEYISLESRLSIEKIKELILCK
;
A
#
# COMPACT_ATOMS: atom_id res chain seq x y z
N LEU A 1 -1.70 -4.22 12.34
CA LEU A 1 -1.66 -2.74 12.27
C LEU A 1 -0.72 -2.13 13.30
N ARG A 2 -0.49 -2.84 14.41
CA ARG A 2 0.47 -2.57 15.48
C ARG A 2 1.76 -1.84 15.08
N TYR A 3 2.45 -2.34 14.05
CA TYR A 3 3.77 -1.82 13.63
C TYR A 3 3.71 -0.80 12.49
N MET A 4 2.52 -0.42 12.02
CA MET A 4 2.38 0.44 10.86
C MET A 4 2.06 1.87 11.28
N ASP A 5 2.93 2.80 10.88
CA ASP A 5 2.71 4.25 10.97
C ASP A 5 1.97 4.78 9.75
N ARG A 6 2.39 4.38 8.55
CA ARG A 6 1.78 4.75 7.27
C ARG A 6 1.39 3.49 6.50
N TYR A 7 0.37 3.61 5.66
CA TYR A 7 0.06 2.61 4.65
C TYR A 7 -0.22 3.35 3.35
N VAL A 8 0.55 3.05 2.33
CA VAL A 8 0.53 3.81 1.08
C VAL A 8 0.23 2.90 -0.09
N THR A 9 -0.38 3.48 -1.12
CA THR A 9 -0.61 2.84 -2.42
C THR A 9 0.14 3.62 -3.49
N ILE A 10 0.48 2.93 -4.57
CA ILE A 10 1.18 3.47 -5.74
C ILE A 10 0.50 2.91 -6.98
N THR A 11 0.49 3.64 -8.09
CA THR A 11 -0.14 3.20 -9.34
C THR A 11 0.75 2.22 -10.10
N GLN A 12 0.17 1.45 -11.03
CA GLN A 12 0.89 0.42 -11.75
C GLN A 12 1.95 1.01 -12.69
N GLY A 13 1.65 2.13 -13.34
CA GLY A 13 2.60 2.82 -14.21
C GLY A 13 3.86 3.32 -13.48
N GLU A 14 3.71 3.83 -12.25
CA GLU A 14 4.85 4.24 -11.40
C GLU A 14 5.75 3.05 -11.05
N VAL A 15 5.16 1.90 -10.72
CA VAL A 15 5.91 0.68 -10.42
C VAL A 15 6.67 0.18 -11.64
N PHE A 16 6.05 0.22 -12.81
CA PHE A 16 6.71 -0.18 -14.06
C PHE A 16 7.87 0.74 -14.42
N TYR A 17 7.69 2.06 -14.24
CA TYR A 17 8.76 3.03 -14.45
C TYR A 17 9.95 2.77 -13.53
N MET A 18 9.70 2.56 -12.23
CA MET A 18 10.78 2.30 -11.28
C MET A 18 11.43 0.93 -11.49
N THR A 19 10.67 -0.05 -11.96
CA THR A 19 11.21 -1.36 -12.32
C THR A 19 12.20 -1.26 -13.48
N GLU A 20 11.86 -0.53 -14.53
CA GLU A 20 12.77 -0.30 -15.65
C GLU A 20 13.97 0.54 -15.21
N SER A 21 13.74 1.58 -14.41
CA SER A 21 14.81 2.46 -13.90
C SER A 21 15.83 1.67 -13.07
N LEU A 22 15.39 0.77 -12.20
CA LEU A 22 16.27 -0.08 -11.40
C LEU A 22 17.13 -0.99 -12.29
N ALA A 23 16.53 -1.57 -13.34
CA ALA A 23 17.25 -2.42 -14.28
C ALA A 23 18.29 -1.63 -15.08
N GLN A 24 17.93 -0.44 -15.58
CA GLN A 24 18.82 0.37 -16.42
C GLN A 24 19.94 1.08 -15.65
N LEU A 25 19.65 1.55 -14.42
CA LEU A 25 20.61 2.33 -13.64
C LEU A 25 21.52 1.44 -12.77
N GLU A 26 20.96 0.41 -12.14
CA GLU A 26 21.68 -0.44 -11.17
C GLU A 26 21.99 -1.84 -11.72
N GLY A 27 21.49 -2.20 -12.91
CA GLY A 27 21.64 -3.54 -13.49
C GLY A 27 20.85 -4.63 -12.75
N LEU A 28 19.89 -4.23 -11.88
CA LEU A 28 19.14 -5.15 -11.04
C LEU A 28 17.79 -5.47 -11.68
N GLU A 29 17.73 -6.59 -12.40
CA GLU A 29 16.48 -7.08 -13.02
C GLU A 29 15.55 -7.72 -11.98
N ARG A 30 14.65 -6.89 -11.44
CA ARG A 30 13.60 -7.29 -10.49
C ARG A 30 12.21 -7.18 -11.13
N GLY A 31 11.23 -7.81 -10.51
CA GLY A 31 9.84 -7.77 -10.97
C GLY A 31 9.06 -6.60 -10.36
N PRO A 32 7.98 -6.13 -11.02
CA PRO A 32 7.12 -5.05 -10.52
C PRO A 32 6.57 -5.27 -9.10
N ALA A 33 6.24 -6.51 -8.74
CA ALA A 33 5.67 -6.82 -7.42
C ALA A 33 6.63 -6.47 -6.27
N GLY A 34 7.93 -6.77 -6.43
CA GLY A 34 8.94 -6.39 -5.44
C GLY A 34 9.16 -4.87 -5.42
N ASN A 35 9.32 -4.29 -6.61
CA ASN A 35 9.61 -2.87 -6.83
C ASN A 35 8.44 -1.94 -6.48
N THR A 36 7.29 -2.46 -6.06
CA THR A 36 6.21 -1.67 -5.46
C THR A 36 6.73 -0.93 -4.22
N SER A 37 7.55 -1.62 -3.41
CA SER A 37 8.18 -1.02 -2.23
C SER A 37 9.19 0.06 -2.62
N LEU A 38 10.00 -0.19 -3.66
CA LEU A 38 10.95 0.78 -4.21
C LEU A 38 10.26 2.04 -4.75
N ALA A 39 9.16 1.90 -5.49
CA ALA A 39 8.43 3.05 -6.03
C ALA A 39 7.84 3.92 -4.91
N ALA A 40 7.23 3.29 -3.89
CA ALA A 40 6.74 4.01 -2.72
C ALA A 40 7.89 4.70 -1.96
N ALA A 41 9.03 4.03 -1.78
CA ALA A 41 10.19 4.63 -1.12
C ALA A 41 10.80 5.77 -1.92
N PHE A 42 10.85 5.67 -3.25
CA PHE A 42 11.29 6.77 -4.09
C PHE A 42 10.41 8.01 -3.90
N SER A 43 9.08 7.83 -3.84
CA SER A 43 8.17 8.93 -3.53
C SER A 43 8.42 9.53 -2.14
N ILE A 44 8.57 8.70 -1.11
CA ILE A 44 8.80 9.16 0.26
C ILE A 44 10.16 9.86 0.39
N ALA A 45 11.20 9.36 -0.30
CA ALA A 45 12.53 9.93 -0.27
C ALA A 45 12.58 11.37 -0.82
N GLN A 46 11.65 11.75 -1.69
CA GLN A 46 11.52 13.13 -2.18
C GLN A 46 11.11 14.11 -1.06
N GLU A 47 10.54 13.62 0.04
CA GLU A 47 10.12 14.41 1.21
C GLU A 47 11.17 14.41 2.33
N MET A 48 12.28 13.68 2.14
CA MET A 48 13.30 13.43 3.17
C MET A 48 14.53 14.30 2.98
N ASP A 49 15.24 14.54 4.09
CA ASP A 49 16.54 15.20 4.05
C ASP A 49 17.58 14.29 3.40
N LYS A 50 18.55 14.90 2.71
CA LYS A 50 19.61 14.22 1.94
C LYS A 50 20.35 13.10 2.69
N ASN A 51 20.47 13.20 4.01
CA ASN A 51 21.24 12.26 4.83
C ASN A 51 20.38 11.17 5.49
N GLN A 52 19.06 11.19 5.27
CA GLN A 52 18.17 10.15 5.78
C GLN A 52 18.17 8.95 4.84
N ILE A 53 17.94 7.76 5.40
CA ILE A 53 17.99 6.49 4.66
C ILE A 53 16.64 5.80 4.80
N ILE A 54 16.07 5.38 3.67
CA ILE A 54 14.96 4.43 3.63
C ILE A 54 15.53 3.06 3.27
N VAL A 55 15.17 2.05 4.07
CA VAL A 55 15.46 0.66 3.74
C VAL A 55 14.20 0.04 3.17
N VAL A 56 14.29 -0.44 1.93
CA VAL A 56 13.22 -1.23 1.30
C VAL A 56 13.63 -2.69 1.23
N GLN A 57 12.65 -3.56 1.42
CA GLN A 57 12.82 -4.98 1.19
C GLN A 57 12.22 -5.32 -0.17
N GLU A 58 13.08 -5.74 -1.08
CA GLU A 58 12.64 -6.38 -2.31
C GLU A 58 12.20 -7.83 -2.03
N THR A 59 11.05 -8.21 -2.57
CA THR A 59 10.62 -9.60 -2.58
C THR A 59 11.03 -10.22 -3.90
N GLU A 60 12.07 -11.06 -3.86
CA GLU A 60 12.47 -11.85 -5.03
C GLU A 60 11.71 -13.17 -5.08
N TYR A 61 11.03 -13.40 -6.19
CA TYR A 61 10.56 -14.72 -6.59
C TYR A 61 11.41 -15.23 -7.77
N THR A 62 11.85 -16.49 -7.70
CA THR A 62 12.48 -17.18 -8.81
C THR A 62 11.40 -17.55 -9.84
N GLY A 63 11.36 -16.89 -11.01
CA GLY A 63 10.37 -17.22 -12.05
C GLY A 63 10.19 -16.18 -13.16
N ALA A 64 9.41 -16.58 -14.18
CA ALA A 64 9.02 -15.79 -15.34
C ALA A 64 8.09 -14.61 -14.96
N GLY A 65 8.19 -13.48 -15.66
CA GLY A 65 7.38 -12.28 -15.42
C GLY A 65 8.14 -11.06 -14.88
N LYS A 66 9.48 -11.12 -14.81
CA LYS A 66 10.33 -10.00 -14.35
C LYS A 66 10.32 -8.81 -15.32
N HIS A 67 10.35 -9.09 -16.62
CA HIS A 67 10.29 -8.02 -17.61
C HIS A 67 8.88 -7.43 -17.67
N ILE A 68 8.82 -6.10 -17.67
CA ILE A 68 7.57 -5.35 -17.82
C ILE A 68 6.97 -5.48 -19.23
N GLN A 69 7.79 -5.78 -20.24
CA GLN A 69 7.38 -5.76 -21.65
C GLN A 69 6.26 -6.77 -21.99
N PRO A 70 6.32 -8.06 -21.56
CA PRO A 70 5.20 -8.98 -21.74
C PRO A 70 3.92 -8.52 -21.02
N GLN A 71 4.03 -7.93 -19.82
CA GLN A 71 2.87 -7.44 -19.05
C GLN A 71 2.20 -6.25 -19.76
N LEU A 72 2.98 -5.29 -20.23
CA LEU A 72 2.51 -4.15 -21.01
C LEU A 72 1.88 -4.59 -22.34
N SER A 73 2.52 -5.54 -23.03
CA SER A 73 1.99 -6.09 -24.29
C SER A 73 0.67 -6.81 -24.07
N PHE A 74 0.55 -7.59 -22.99
CA PHE A 74 -0.70 -8.23 -22.59
C PHE A 74 -1.77 -7.21 -22.24
N ALA A 75 -1.47 -6.19 -21.43
CA ALA A 75 -2.41 -5.13 -21.07
C ALA A 75 -2.93 -4.40 -22.32
N ARG A 76 -2.03 -4.00 -23.24
CA ARG A 76 -2.40 -3.36 -24.51
C ARG A 76 -3.32 -4.24 -25.36
N LYS A 77 -3.03 -5.55 -25.45
CA LYS A 77 -3.87 -6.52 -26.17
C LYS A 77 -5.28 -6.64 -25.57
N ASN A 78 -5.43 -6.39 -24.27
CA ASN A 78 -6.71 -6.40 -23.56
C ASN A 78 -7.41 -5.02 -23.55
N GLY A 79 -6.93 -4.06 -24.35
CA GLY A 79 -7.58 -2.75 -24.49
C GLY A 79 -7.26 -1.76 -23.37
N ILE A 80 -6.22 -2.03 -22.55
CA ILE A 80 -5.70 -1.06 -21.61
C ILE A 80 -4.94 0.02 -22.37
N ASP A 81 -5.28 1.28 -22.11
CA ASP A 81 -4.56 2.43 -22.64
C ASP A 81 -3.21 2.59 -21.92
N ILE A 82 -2.12 2.71 -22.68
CA ILE A 82 -0.76 2.80 -22.13
C ILE A 82 -0.04 3.96 -22.80
N HIS A 83 0.28 4.98 -22.01
CA HIS A 83 0.95 6.19 -22.47
C HIS A 83 1.81 6.80 -21.36
N PHE A 84 2.62 7.80 -21.73
CA PHE A 84 3.31 8.64 -20.75
C PHE A 84 2.41 9.81 -20.35
N GLY A 85 2.35 10.14 -19.07
CA GLY A 85 1.52 11.22 -18.54
C GLY A 85 1.68 11.39 -17.02
N ASP A 86 0.65 11.96 -16.37
CA ASP A 86 0.56 12.09 -14.92
C ASP A 86 -0.07 10.82 -14.31
N PRO A 87 0.66 10.04 -13.47
CA PRO A 87 0.13 8.80 -12.91
C PRO A 87 -1.13 8.96 -12.06
N LYS A 88 -1.41 10.16 -11.53
CA LYS A 88 -2.63 10.41 -10.74
C LYS A 88 -3.92 10.16 -11.54
N ASP A 89 -3.84 10.25 -12.87
CA ASP A 89 -4.97 10.08 -13.78
C ASP A 89 -5.12 8.60 -14.21
N GLU A 90 -4.27 7.69 -13.69
CA GLU A 90 -4.37 6.25 -13.95
C GLU A 90 -5.66 5.69 -13.38
N VAL A 91 -6.40 4.93 -14.20
CA VAL A 91 -7.64 4.27 -13.79
C VAL A 91 -7.46 2.76 -13.85
N PRO A 92 -7.51 2.06 -12.68
CA PRO A 92 -7.35 0.61 -12.62
C PRO A 92 -8.27 -0.13 -13.59
N GLY A 93 -7.69 -1.00 -14.42
CA GLY A 93 -8.41 -1.77 -15.43
C GLY A 93 -8.82 -0.99 -16.68
N LYS A 94 -8.38 0.26 -16.85
CA LYS A 94 -8.60 1.06 -18.05
C LYS A 94 -7.33 1.64 -18.64
N SER A 95 -6.41 2.15 -17.80
CA SER A 95 -5.15 2.74 -18.23
C SER A 95 -3.98 2.31 -17.36
N ILE A 96 -2.77 2.40 -17.92
CA ILE A 96 -1.48 2.38 -17.22
C ILE A 96 -0.72 3.62 -17.68
N ILE A 97 -0.47 4.56 -16.77
CA ILE A 97 0.17 5.84 -17.11
C ILE A 97 1.60 5.83 -16.58
N LEU A 98 2.56 5.73 -17.51
CA LEU A 98 3.97 5.82 -17.18
C LEU A 98 4.30 7.30 -16.89
N PRO A 99 4.92 7.65 -15.74
CA PRO A 99 5.26 9.03 -15.45
C PRO A 99 6.16 9.63 -16.52
N GLU A 100 5.84 10.85 -16.99
CA GLU A 100 6.71 11.61 -17.92
C GLU A 100 8.03 12.02 -17.25
N HIS A 101 8.03 12.19 -15.93
CA HIS A 101 9.20 12.55 -15.14
C HIS A 101 9.16 11.85 -13.78
N PRO A 102 10.30 11.39 -13.22
CA PRO A 102 10.32 10.64 -11.97
C PRO A 102 9.75 11.43 -10.77
N SER A 103 9.80 12.76 -10.80
CA SER A 103 9.19 13.60 -9.75
C SER A 103 7.65 13.51 -9.70
N MET A 104 7.01 12.92 -10.71
CA MET A 104 5.57 12.68 -10.72
C MET A 104 5.19 11.43 -9.91
N ILE A 105 6.17 10.61 -9.52
CA ILE A 105 5.93 9.43 -8.69
C ILE A 105 5.48 9.89 -7.30
N LYS A 106 4.23 9.59 -6.94
CA LYS A 106 3.58 10.03 -5.71
C LYS A 106 2.78 8.90 -5.08
N ALA A 107 3.32 8.37 -3.97
CA ALA A 107 2.59 7.45 -3.11
C ALA A 107 1.38 8.16 -2.48
N VAL A 108 0.26 7.44 -2.41
CA VAL A 108 -1.00 7.92 -1.83
C VAL A 108 -1.20 7.28 -0.46
N ASP A 109 -1.26 8.10 0.60
CA ASP A 109 -1.52 7.63 1.95
C ASP A 109 -2.98 7.20 2.15
N LEU A 110 -3.15 6.01 2.71
CA LEU A 110 -4.42 5.52 3.23
C LEU A 110 -4.61 5.98 4.67
N ASP A 111 -5.86 6.28 5.03
CA ASP A 111 -6.21 6.71 6.38
C ASP A 111 -6.10 5.55 7.37
N MET A 112 -4.96 5.49 8.06
CA MET A 112 -4.67 4.50 9.09
C MET A 112 -5.70 4.52 10.23
N SER A 113 -6.29 5.68 10.55
CA SER A 113 -7.34 5.76 11.57
C SER A 113 -8.62 5.07 11.12
N LYS A 114 -9.01 5.22 9.85
CA LYS A 114 -10.14 4.46 9.27
C LYS A 114 -9.86 2.97 9.26
N ILE A 115 -8.65 2.55 8.89
CA ILE A 115 -8.27 1.12 8.85
C ILE A 115 -8.31 0.52 10.27
N ARG A 116 -7.74 1.19 11.27
CA ARG A 116 -7.77 0.76 12.69
C ARG A 116 -9.19 0.65 13.21
N ARG A 117 -10.08 1.61 12.89
CA ARG A 117 -11.51 1.52 13.22
C ARG A 117 -12.19 0.33 12.54
N SER A 118 -11.92 0.12 11.25
CA SER A 118 -12.45 -1.00 10.48
C SER A 118 -12.04 -2.35 11.08
N TYR A 119 -10.79 -2.47 11.55
CA TYR A 119 -10.32 -3.65 12.26
C TYR A 119 -11.17 -3.96 13.51
N VAL A 120 -11.44 -2.96 14.36
CA VAL A 120 -12.31 -3.15 15.55
C VAL A 120 -13.73 -3.58 15.13
N LYS A 121 -14.30 -2.96 14.10
CA LYS A 121 -15.63 -3.36 13.57
C LYS A 121 -15.64 -4.82 13.11
N ASN A 122 -14.57 -5.28 12.46
CA ASN A 122 -14.44 -6.68 12.05
C ASN A 122 -14.28 -7.63 13.24
N MET A 123 -13.62 -7.20 14.32
CA MET A 123 -13.54 -8.01 15.56
C MET A 123 -14.91 -8.17 16.23
N ILE A 124 -15.70 -7.10 16.29
CA ILE A 124 -17.09 -7.15 16.80
C ILE A 124 -17.91 -8.15 15.98
N ALA A 125 -17.87 -8.02 14.64
CA ALA A 125 -18.60 -8.89 13.73
C ALA A 125 -18.15 -10.36 13.85
N LYS A 126 -16.84 -10.62 13.94
CA LYS A 126 -16.27 -11.96 14.08
C LYS A 126 -16.70 -12.64 15.38
N LYS A 127 -16.89 -11.87 16.45
CA LYS A 127 -17.41 -12.37 17.73
C LYS A 127 -18.93 -12.61 17.72
N GLY A 128 -19.62 -12.25 16.64
CA GLY A 128 -21.09 -12.26 16.58
C GLY A 128 -21.75 -11.17 17.42
N GLY A 129 -20.96 -10.18 17.87
CA GLY A 129 -21.41 -9.09 18.70
C GLY A 129 -22.18 -8.03 17.93
N LYS A 130 -22.98 -7.24 18.65
CA LYS A 130 -23.64 -6.03 18.12
C LYS A 130 -22.97 -4.81 18.74
N PHE A 131 -22.99 -3.69 18.00
CA PHE A 131 -22.65 -2.39 18.58
C PHE A 131 -23.57 -2.09 19.77
N GLY A 132 -23.02 -1.51 20.84
CA GLY A 132 -23.70 -1.17 22.08
C GLY A 132 -23.47 -2.15 23.23
N ASP A 133 -22.92 -3.34 22.98
CA ASP A 133 -22.62 -4.33 24.02
C ASP A 133 -21.28 -4.01 24.72
N LYS A 134 -21.35 -3.46 25.93
CA LYS A 134 -20.18 -3.00 26.71
C LYS A 134 -19.28 -4.14 27.20
N ASP A 135 -19.86 -5.31 27.38
CA ASP A 135 -19.19 -6.48 27.94
C ASP A 135 -18.86 -7.50 26.83
N LEU A 136 -18.94 -7.07 25.57
CA LEU A 136 -18.68 -7.92 24.40
C LEU A 136 -17.30 -8.56 24.44
N PHE A 137 -16.29 -7.88 24.95
CA PHE A 137 -14.91 -8.37 25.04
C PHE A 137 -14.45 -8.45 26.49
N THR A 138 -13.72 -9.51 26.83
CA THR A 138 -13.01 -9.63 28.10
C THR A 138 -11.87 -8.60 28.18
N ALA A 139 -11.27 -8.44 29.36
CA ALA A 139 -10.13 -7.54 29.54
C ALA A 139 -8.95 -7.94 28.63
N GLU A 140 -8.66 -9.24 28.53
CA GLU A 140 -7.57 -9.79 27.73
C GLU A 140 -7.79 -9.56 26.23
N GLU A 141 -9.04 -9.69 25.76
CA GLU A 141 -9.39 -9.43 24.36
C GLU A 141 -9.30 -7.93 24.04
N LEU A 142 -9.72 -7.05 24.95
CA LEU A 142 -9.58 -5.61 24.78
C LEU A 142 -8.12 -5.20 24.70
N GLU A 143 -7.26 -5.78 25.54
CA GLU A 143 -5.82 -5.56 25.49
C GLU A 143 -5.21 -6.05 24.17
N TYR A 144 -5.61 -7.24 23.71
CA TYR A 144 -5.18 -7.76 22.41
C TYR A 144 -5.59 -6.84 21.25
N ILE A 145 -6.85 -6.41 21.19
CA ILE A 145 -7.36 -5.50 20.15
C ILE A 145 -6.63 -4.15 20.20
N SER A 146 -6.35 -3.65 21.41
CA SER A 146 -5.56 -2.42 21.64
C SER A 146 -4.17 -2.54 21.03
N LEU A 147 -3.45 -3.62 21.33
CA LEU A 147 -2.12 -3.87 20.78
C LEU A 147 -2.15 -4.01 19.25
N GLU A 148 -3.09 -4.78 18.71
CA GLU A 148 -3.15 -5.05 17.27
C GLU A 148 -3.55 -3.82 16.44
N SER A 149 -4.42 -2.96 16.98
CA SER A 149 -4.93 -1.76 16.32
C SER A 149 -4.12 -0.49 16.64
N ARG A 150 -3.30 -0.49 17.71
CA ARG A 150 -2.63 0.70 18.25
C ARG A 150 -3.64 1.81 18.65
N LEU A 151 -4.82 1.41 19.10
CA LEU A 151 -5.84 2.27 19.69
C LEU A 151 -5.88 2.04 21.20
N SER A 152 -6.21 3.07 21.98
CA SER A 152 -6.42 2.88 23.42
C SER A 152 -7.68 2.03 23.69
N ILE A 153 -7.73 1.39 24.85
CA ILE A 153 -8.88 0.58 25.26
C ILE A 153 -10.13 1.46 25.37
N GLU A 154 -10.00 2.69 25.85
CA GLU A 154 -11.09 3.67 25.89
C GLU A 154 -11.65 3.92 24.49
N LYS A 155 -10.76 4.10 23.50
CA LYS A 155 -11.19 4.33 22.13
C LYS A 155 -11.90 3.12 21.53
N ILE A 156 -11.45 1.91 21.87
CA ILE A 156 -12.12 0.67 21.44
C ILE A 156 -13.52 0.58 22.05
N LYS A 157 -13.66 0.86 23.35
CA LYS A 157 -14.95 0.88 24.04
C LYS A 157 -15.90 1.91 23.41
N GLU A 158 -15.43 3.10 23.08
CA GLU A 158 -16.21 4.09 22.33
C GLU A 158 -16.68 3.55 20.97
N LEU A 159 -15.80 2.88 20.23
CA LEU A 159 -16.12 2.30 18.92
C LEU A 159 -17.09 1.11 19.00
N ILE A 160 -17.12 0.38 20.11
CA ILE A 160 -18.13 -0.66 20.35
C ILE A 160 -19.49 -0.01 20.58
N LEU A 161 -19.54 1.13 21.25
CA LEU A 161 -20.78 1.85 21.57
C LEU A 161 -21.35 2.62 20.37
N CYS A 162 -20.50 3.10 19.47
CA CYS A 162 -20.89 3.89 18.29
C CYS A 162 -20.88 3.05 17.01
N LYS A 163 -21.99 3.07 16.26
CA LYS A 163 -22.14 2.35 14.98
C LYS A 163 -21.23 2.92 13.87
#